data_AF-A0A928EL31-F1
#
_entry.id   AF-A0A928EL31-F1
#
_cell.length_a   1.000
_cell.length_b   1.000
_cell.length_c   1.000
_cell.angle_alpha   90.00
_cell.angle_beta   90.00
_cell.angle_gamma   90.00
#
_symmetry.space_group_name_H-M   'P 1'
#
loop_
_entity.id
_entity.type
_entity.pdbx_description
1 polymer ?
#
loop_
_entity_poly.entity_id
_entity_poly.type
_entity_poly.pdbx_seq_one_letter_code
_entity_poly.pdbx_strand_id
1 'polypeptide(L)'
;MIKNSRKAKLWRVAAVLLTLLFLLCAVGCADKDAESDGASILNYENVDVSIAVRLGEYKGRTVILLDGESEAQAIWRVIGESSEILEYPKEQVDYYLSQTRTRVEYYSSVHNVSYEEALKALGYSNEGAMLEEAKALVASDLLGIAIRKSAGIILTDDEKDKLFNKYAEKYAYDWGYNLAYVKDSLKEEVFELMLYDKTSEYLVKNNTFVVPQ
;
A
#
# COMPACT_ATOMS: atom_id res chain seq x y z
N MET A 1 20.88 -24.46 -17.61
CA MET A 1 20.93 -23.13 -16.97
C MET A 1 19.79 -22.29 -17.56
N ILE A 2 19.26 -21.30 -16.83
CA ILE A 2 17.97 -20.59 -17.04
C ILE A 2 16.79 -21.25 -16.29
N LYS A 3 16.72 -21.04 -14.96
CA LYS A 3 15.46 -21.22 -14.19
C LYS A 3 15.34 -20.36 -12.92
N ASN A 4 16.21 -19.35 -12.72
CA ASN A 4 16.25 -18.57 -11.47
C ASN A 4 15.79 -17.10 -11.57
N SER A 5 15.47 -16.55 -12.76
CA SER A 5 15.15 -15.10 -12.85
C SER A 5 13.69 -14.73 -12.57
N ARG A 6 12.75 -15.69 -12.64
CA ARG A 6 11.32 -15.41 -12.34
C ARG A 6 11.00 -15.47 -10.84
N LYS A 7 11.63 -16.38 -10.10
CA LYS A 7 11.41 -16.52 -8.64
C LYS A 7 11.89 -15.31 -7.84
N ALA A 8 12.94 -14.63 -8.28
CA ALA A 8 13.47 -13.43 -7.64
C ALA A 8 12.60 -12.17 -7.83
N LYS A 9 11.76 -12.12 -8.88
CA LYS A 9 10.77 -11.05 -9.07
C LYS A 9 9.49 -11.26 -8.25
N LEU A 10 9.06 -12.52 -8.11
CA LEU A 10 7.85 -12.87 -7.35
C LEU A 10 7.96 -12.56 -5.84
N TRP A 11 9.13 -12.70 -5.23
CA TRP A 11 9.31 -12.44 -3.80
C TRP A 11 9.28 -10.95 -3.44
N ARG A 12 9.59 -10.05 -4.39
CA ARG A 12 9.59 -8.61 -4.13
C ARG A 12 8.19 -8.00 -4.14
N VAL A 13 7.27 -8.56 -4.93
CA VAL A 13 5.86 -8.10 -4.97
C VAL A 13 5.09 -8.61 -3.74
N ALA A 14 5.35 -9.84 -3.29
CA ALA A 14 4.74 -10.38 -2.07
C ALA A 14 5.24 -9.70 -0.78
N ALA A 15 6.49 -9.23 -0.74
CA ALA A 15 7.03 -8.48 0.39
C ALA A 15 6.45 -7.06 0.52
N VAL A 16 6.00 -6.44 -0.57
CA VAL A 16 5.39 -5.10 -0.57
C VAL A 16 3.99 -5.10 0.06
N LEU A 17 3.25 -6.20 -0.05
CA LEU A 17 1.97 -6.37 0.68
C LEU A 17 2.18 -6.46 2.21
N LEU A 18 3.40 -6.74 2.67
CA LEU A 18 3.77 -6.76 4.09
C LEU A 18 4.36 -5.43 4.58
N THR A 19 4.78 -4.51 3.68
CA THR A 19 5.34 -3.20 4.07
C THR A 19 4.29 -2.11 4.29
N LEU A 20 3.02 -2.38 3.98
CA LEU A 20 1.85 -1.65 4.49
C LEU A 20 1.72 -1.70 6.04
N LEU A 21 2.67 -2.29 6.76
CA LEU A 21 2.68 -2.40 8.23
C LEU A 21 3.74 -1.54 8.95
N PHE A 22 4.59 -0.77 8.25
CA PHE A 22 5.72 -0.05 8.90
C PHE A 22 5.83 1.45 8.59
N LEU A 23 4.88 2.00 7.86
CA LEU A 23 4.97 3.24 7.13
C LEU A 23 4.93 4.54 7.94
N LEU A 24 4.53 4.64 9.23
CA LEU A 24 4.26 5.99 9.78
C LEU A 24 4.67 6.33 11.23
N CYS A 25 5.45 5.48 11.93
CA CYS A 25 5.92 5.81 13.30
C CYS A 25 6.86 7.04 13.42
N ALA A 26 7.19 7.76 12.35
CA ALA A 26 8.13 8.88 12.37
C ALA A 26 7.50 10.28 12.31
N VAL A 27 6.22 10.42 11.95
CA VAL A 27 5.60 11.76 11.80
C VAL A 27 5.01 12.29 13.11
N GLY A 28 4.96 11.48 14.17
CA GLY A 28 4.38 11.85 15.46
C GLY A 28 5.28 12.65 16.41
N CYS A 29 6.58 12.84 16.10
CA CYS A 29 7.54 13.47 17.03
C CYS A 29 8.42 14.56 16.39
N ALA A 30 8.20 14.95 15.13
CA ALA A 30 8.89 16.09 14.54
C ALA A 30 7.99 17.32 14.61
N ASP A 31 8.48 18.38 15.26
CA ASP A 31 7.89 19.71 15.18
C ASP A 31 7.61 20.12 13.73
N LYS A 32 6.59 20.96 13.58
CA LYS A 32 5.81 21.36 12.40
C LYS A 32 6.53 21.88 11.14
N ASP A 33 7.83 21.70 10.96
CA ASP A 33 8.58 22.43 9.93
C ASP A 33 9.28 21.55 8.86
N ALA A 34 9.00 20.26 8.80
CA ALA A 34 9.37 19.47 7.62
C ALA A 34 8.32 19.69 6.51
N GLU A 35 8.51 20.77 5.75
CA GLU A 35 7.82 21.01 4.47
C GLU A 35 8.02 19.76 3.59
N SER A 36 6.99 18.91 3.53
CA SER A 36 6.92 17.81 2.58
C SER A 36 7.00 18.42 1.18
N ASP A 37 8.15 18.26 0.52
CA ASP A 37 8.44 18.69 -0.85
C ASP A 37 7.26 18.42 -1.78
N GLY A 38 6.37 19.41 -1.95
CA GLY A 38 5.44 19.70 -3.06
C GLY A 38 4.63 18.57 -3.73
N ALA A 39 4.74 17.31 -3.34
CA ALA A 39 4.14 16.18 -4.01
C ALA A 39 2.70 16.03 -3.53
N SER A 40 1.76 16.52 -4.34
CA SER A 40 0.34 16.31 -4.10
C SER A 40 -0.03 14.86 -4.38
N ILE A 41 -0.81 14.25 -3.48
CA ILE A 41 -1.46 12.96 -3.71
C ILE A 41 -2.34 13.10 -4.96
N LEU A 42 -2.20 12.17 -5.89
CA LEU A 42 -3.01 12.17 -7.09
C LEU A 42 -4.46 11.82 -6.73
N ASN A 43 -5.42 12.67 -7.09
CA ASN A 43 -6.83 12.36 -6.88
C ASN A 43 -7.30 11.32 -7.92
N TYR A 44 -7.40 10.07 -7.46
CA TYR A 44 -7.78 8.93 -8.29
C TYR A 44 -9.27 8.83 -8.65
N GLU A 45 -10.14 9.68 -8.09
CA GLU A 45 -11.57 9.67 -8.42
C GLU A 45 -11.78 9.89 -9.92
N ASN A 46 -10.99 10.78 -10.52
CA ASN A 46 -11.11 11.17 -11.93
C ASN A 46 -10.12 10.47 -12.87
N VAL A 47 -9.27 9.57 -12.34
CA VAL A 47 -8.31 8.85 -13.18
C VAL A 47 -9.00 7.68 -13.86
N ASP A 48 -8.94 7.67 -15.19
CA ASP A 48 -9.22 6.46 -15.95
C ASP A 48 -8.09 5.45 -15.75
N VAL A 49 -8.23 4.64 -14.70
CA VAL A 49 -7.24 3.61 -14.37
C VAL A 49 -7.09 2.54 -15.44
N SER A 50 -8.03 2.43 -16.40
CA SER A 50 -7.93 1.43 -17.47
C SER A 50 -6.77 1.67 -18.43
N ILE A 51 -6.26 2.91 -18.49
CA ILE A 51 -5.05 3.25 -19.27
C ILE A 51 -3.76 2.81 -18.53
N ALA A 52 -3.81 2.73 -17.20
CA ALA A 52 -2.66 2.48 -16.34
C ALA A 52 -2.54 1.01 -15.90
N VAL A 53 -3.65 0.29 -15.81
CA VAL A 53 -3.67 -1.12 -15.39
C VAL A 53 -4.61 -1.96 -16.25
N ARG A 54 -4.10 -3.13 -16.69
CA ARG A 54 -4.91 -4.22 -17.21
C ARG A 54 -5.17 -5.21 -16.08
N LEU A 55 -6.37 -5.16 -15.53
CA LEU A 55 -6.78 -6.02 -14.42
C LEU A 55 -6.98 -7.46 -14.89
N GLY A 56 -6.34 -8.41 -14.21
CA GLY A 56 -6.59 -9.84 -14.40
C GLY A 56 -7.92 -10.30 -13.80
N GLU A 57 -8.22 -11.60 -13.90
CA GLU A 57 -9.37 -12.16 -13.20
C GLU A 57 -9.20 -12.02 -11.68
N TYR A 58 -10.23 -11.54 -10.98
CA TYR A 58 -10.17 -11.29 -9.53
C TYR A 58 -11.32 -11.94 -8.73
N LYS A 59 -12.16 -12.73 -9.40
CA LYS A 59 -13.28 -13.50 -8.82
C LYS A 59 -13.24 -14.93 -9.35
N GLY A 60 -13.83 -15.88 -8.62
CA GLY A 60 -14.00 -17.27 -9.05
C GLY A 60 -12.71 -18.08 -9.10
N ARG A 61 -11.64 -17.61 -8.43
CA ARG A 61 -10.34 -18.28 -8.43
C ARG A 61 -10.21 -19.26 -7.29
N THR A 62 -9.43 -20.30 -7.52
CA THR A 62 -8.87 -21.15 -6.46
C THR A 62 -7.48 -20.64 -6.11
N VAL A 63 -7.31 -20.17 -4.88
CA VAL A 63 -6.08 -19.60 -4.34
C VAL A 63 -5.42 -20.60 -3.40
N ILE A 64 -4.15 -20.90 -3.66
CA ILE A 64 -3.33 -21.72 -2.75
C ILE A 64 -2.72 -20.78 -1.70
N LEU A 65 -2.99 -21.07 -0.43
CA LEU A 65 -2.43 -20.37 0.71
C LEU A 65 -0.99 -20.84 0.95
N LEU A 66 -0.08 -19.88 1.13
CA LEU A 66 1.27 -20.16 1.62
C LEU A 66 1.27 -20.28 3.15
N ASP A 67 2.28 -20.93 3.72
CA ASP A 67 2.39 -21.10 5.17
C ASP A 67 2.40 -19.73 5.88
N GLY A 68 1.51 -19.56 6.87
CA GLY A 68 1.31 -18.30 7.60
C GLY A 68 0.64 -17.16 6.82
N GLU A 69 0.24 -17.36 5.55
CA GLU A 69 -0.42 -16.34 4.73
C GLU A 69 -1.93 -16.29 5.01
N SER A 70 -2.48 -15.09 5.22
CA SER A 70 -3.94 -14.90 5.31
C SER A 70 -4.61 -14.98 3.93
N GLU A 71 -5.91 -15.30 3.90
CA GLU A 71 -6.70 -15.32 2.65
C GLU A 71 -6.65 -13.97 1.90
N ALA A 72 -6.72 -12.86 2.64
CA ALA A 72 -6.63 -11.51 2.08
C ALA A 72 -5.26 -11.28 1.40
N GLN A 73 -4.15 -11.62 2.07
CA GLN A 73 -2.82 -11.50 1.49
C GLN A 73 -2.67 -12.37 0.24
N ALA A 74 -3.16 -13.61 0.30
CA ALA A 74 -3.06 -14.56 -0.79
C ALA A 74 -3.82 -14.10 -2.04
N ILE A 75 -5.04 -13.56 -1.89
CA ILE A 75 -5.82 -13.10 -3.05
C ILE A 75 -5.22 -11.85 -3.68
N TRP A 76 -4.73 -10.89 -2.89
CA TRP A 76 -4.03 -9.71 -3.42
C TRP A 76 -2.77 -10.10 -4.19
N ARG A 77 -1.98 -11.04 -3.68
CA ARG A 77 -0.81 -11.59 -4.39
C ARG A 77 -1.20 -12.20 -5.73
N VAL A 78 -2.20 -13.10 -5.74
CA VAL A 78 -2.64 -13.79 -6.96
C VAL A 78 -3.21 -12.82 -8.00
N ILE A 79 -3.95 -11.79 -7.57
CA ILE A 79 -4.46 -10.75 -8.46
C ILE A 79 -3.30 -9.94 -9.05
N GLY A 80 -2.37 -9.50 -8.22
CA GLY A 80 -1.18 -8.76 -8.66
C GLY A 80 -0.34 -9.56 -9.67
N GLU A 81 -0.16 -10.86 -9.46
CA GLU A 81 0.56 -11.75 -10.38
C GLU A 81 -0.15 -11.93 -11.74
N SER A 82 -1.47 -11.80 -11.77
CA SER A 82 -2.28 -11.97 -12.99
C SER A 82 -2.65 -10.67 -13.70
N SER A 83 -2.31 -9.53 -13.11
CA SER A 83 -2.60 -8.20 -13.65
C SER A 83 -1.32 -7.58 -14.21
N GLU A 84 -1.48 -6.57 -15.07
CA GLU A 84 -0.37 -5.89 -15.70
C GLU A 84 -0.48 -4.38 -15.48
N ILE A 85 0.54 -3.77 -14.88
CA ILE A 85 0.67 -2.32 -14.82
C ILE A 85 1.26 -1.85 -16.16
N LEU A 86 0.49 -1.06 -16.89
CA LEU A 86 0.86 -0.50 -18.19
C LEU A 86 1.66 0.79 -18.02
N GLU A 87 1.26 1.61 -17.04
CA GLU A 87 1.87 2.90 -16.77
C GLU A 87 1.83 3.20 -15.27
N TYR A 88 2.90 3.81 -14.78
CA TYR A 88 2.97 4.33 -13.41
C TYR A 88 2.80 5.86 -13.46
N PRO A 89 1.70 6.41 -12.92
CA PRO A 89 1.52 7.85 -12.82
C PRO A 89 2.70 8.49 -12.09
N LYS A 90 3.46 9.34 -12.79
CA LYS A 90 4.72 9.91 -12.27
C LYS A 90 4.51 10.63 -10.95
N GLU A 91 3.46 11.45 -10.86
CA GLU A 91 3.13 12.23 -9.67
C GLU A 91 2.94 11.35 -8.43
N GLN A 92 2.25 10.21 -8.55
CA GLN A 92 2.08 9.30 -7.41
C GLN A 92 3.37 8.55 -7.06
N VAL A 93 4.17 8.17 -8.06
CA VAL A 93 5.48 7.55 -7.80
C VAL A 93 6.39 8.54 -7.06
N ASP A 94 6.41 9.80 -7.50
CA ASP A 94 7.19 10.87 -6.85
C ASP A 94 6.68 11.11 -5.42
N TYR A 95 5.37 11.09 -5.20
CA TYR A 95 4.77 11.19 -3.87
C TYR A 95 5.30 10.09 -2.94
N TYR A 96 5.14 8.81 -3.28
CA TYR A 96 5.62 7.73 -2.41
C TYR A 96 7.14 7.72 -2.24
N LEU A 97 7.88 8.11 -3.28
CA LEU A 97 9.33 8.24 -3.20
C LEU A 97 9.72 9.37 -2.23
N SER A 98 9.04 10.52 -2.26
CA SER A 98 9.28 11.63 -1.35
C SER A 98 9.01 11.24 0.11
N GLN A 99 7.90 10.56 0.39
CA GLN A 99 7.58 10.04 1.72
C GLN A 99 8.67 9.10 2.25
N THR A 100 9.18 8.22 1.37
CA THR A 100 10.27 7.30 1.71
C THR A 100 11.56 8.06 2.01
N ARG A 101 11.91 9.07 1.21
CA ARG A 101 13.09 9.93 1.44
C ARG A 101 13.00 10.66 2.77
N THR A 102 11.88 11.32 3.04
CA THR A 102 11.65 12.02 4.31
C THR A 102 11.82 11.09 5.51
N ARG A 103 11.37 9.82 5.42
CA ARG A 103 11.61 8.83 6.47
C ARG A 103 13.09 8.50 6.68
N VAL A 104 13.84 8.35 5.60
CA VAL A 104 15.29 8.06 5.66
C VAL A 104 16.04 9.26 6.25
N GLU A 105 15.70 10.48 5.83
CA GLU A 105 16.27 11.74 6.34
C GLU A 105 15.98 11.91 7.83
N TYR A 106 14.74 11.67 8.25
CA TYR A 106 14.35 11.70 9.66
C TYR A 106 15.18 10.70 10.48
N TYR A 107 15.27 9.44 10.03
CA TYR A 107 16.06 8.42 10.72
C TYR A 107 17.54 8.83 10.81
N SER A 108 18.10 9.31 9.71
CA SER A 108 19.48 9.82 9.63
C SER A 108 19.73 10.93 10.65
N SER A 109 18.80 11.89 10.75
CA SER A 109 18.86 12.99 11.72
C SER A 109 18.75 12.52 13.18
N VAL A 110 17.73 11.74 13.52
CA VAL A 110 17.46 11.31 14.90
C VAL A 110 18.54 10.39 15.45
N HIS A 111 19.12 9.54 14.60
CA HIS A 111 20.15 8.59 15.00
C HIS A 111 21.57 9.09 14.74
N ASN A 112 21.73 10.30 14.18
CA ASN A 112 23.01 10.90 13.83
C ASN A 112 23.91 9.96 12.99
N VAL A 113 23.29 9.33 11.99
CA VAL A 113 23.95 8.44 11.02
C VAL A 113 23.88 9.07 9.63
N SER A 114 24.75 8.68 8.71
CA SER A 114 24.64 9.14 7.31
C SER A 114 23.37 8.64 6.64
N TYR A 115 22.92 9.32 5.57
CA TYR A 115 21.77 8.90 4.78
C TYR A 115 21.93 7.48 4.20
N GLU A 116 23.13 7.12 3.77
CA GLU A 116 23.44 5.77 3.26
C GLU A 116 23.33 4.68 4.34
N GLU A 117 23.72 4.99 5.57
CA GLU A 117 23.57 4.09 6.72
C GLU A 117 22.09 3.96 7.12
N ALA A 118 21.33 5.07 7.10
CA ALA A 118 19.90 5.08 7.34
C ALA A 118 19.15 4.24 6.29
N LEU A 119 19.48 4.37 5.00
CA LEU A 119 18.93 3.53 3.92
C LEU A 119 19.11 2.05 4.24
N LYS A 120 20.34 1.63 4.56
CA LYS A 120 20.65 0.23 4.87
C LYS A 120 19.93 -0.25 6.13
N ALA A 121 19.87 0.58 7.16
CA ALA A 121 19.16 0.28 8.40
C ALA A 121 17.66 0.06 8.18
N LEU A 122 17.06 0.82 7.25
CA LEU A 122 15.67 0.68 6.85
C LEU A 122 15.43 -0.40 5.79
N GLY A 123 16.46 -1.19 5.43
CA GLY A 123 16.34 -2.33 4.52
C GLY A 123 16.54 -1.99 3.04
N TYR A 124 16.92 -0.76 2.70
CA TYR A 124 17.19 -0.35 1.32
C TYR A 124 18.64 -0.59 0.93
N SER A 125 18.84 -1.16 -0.26
CA SER A 125 20.17 -1.30 -0.83
C SER A 125 20.68 0.00 -1.50
N ASN A 126 19.78 0.85 -1.99
CA ASN A 126 20.04 2.16 -2.60
C ASN A 126 18.71 2.90 -2.89
N GLU A 127 18.79 4.13 -3.39
CA GLU A 127 17.60 4.90 -3.81
C GLU A 127 16.77 4.20 -4.90
N GLY A 128 17.42 3.44 -5.80
CA GLY A 128 16.70 2.66 -6.81
C GLY A 128 15.77 1.62 -6.20
N ALA A 129 16.11 1.07 -5.03
CA ALA A 129 15.21 0.19 -4.28
C ALA A 129 13.99 0.94 -3.73
N MET A 130 14.14 2.20 -3.30
CA MET A 130 13.01 3.04 -2.87
C MET A 130 12.08 3.34 -4.04
N LEU A 131 12.62 3.64 -5.22
CA LEU A 131 11.81 3.87 -6.42
C LEU A 131 10.97 2.63 -6.80
N GLU A 132 11.56 1.45 -6.69
CA GLU A 132 10.83 0.20 -6.99
C GLU A 132 9.76 -0.10 -5.93
N GLU A 133 9.98 0.25 -4.66
CA GLU A 133 8.91 0.20 -3.64
C GLU A 133 7.81 1.22 -3.93
N ALA A 134 8.16 2.47 -4.25
CA ALA A 134 7.19 3.50 -4.61
C ALA A 134 6.30 3.07 -5.78
N LYS A 135 6.89 2.49 -6.83
CA LYS A 135 6.13 1.90 -7.94
C LYS A 135 5.24 0.75 -7.47
N ALA A 136 5.71 -0.12 -6.58
CA ALA A 136 4.91 -1.22 -6.08
C ALA A 136 3.71 -0.75 -5.24
N LEU A 137 3.86 0.34 -4.49
CA LEU A 137 2.74 1.02 -3.80
C LEU A 137 1.74 1.57 -4.82
N VAL A 138 2.20 2.29 -5.84
CA VAL A 138 1.33 2.77 -6.94
C VAL A 138 0.61 1.63 -7.64
N ALA A 139 1.29 0.51 -7.89
CA ALA A 139 0.66 -0.67 -8.50
C ALA A 139 -0.49 -1.20 -7.63
N SER A 140 -0.29 -1.27 -6.32
CA SER A 140 -1.32 -1.70 -5.36
C SER A 140 -2.53 -0.77 -5.40
N ASP A 141 -2.31 0.55 -5.39
CA ASP A 141 -3.40 1.54 -5.48
C ASP A 141 -4.20 1.38 -6.77
N LEU A 142 -3.50 1.31 -7.91
CA LEU A 142 -4.13 1.16 -9.22
C LEU A 142 -4.98 -0.11 -9.30
N LEU A 143 -4.49 -1.23 -8.77
CA LEU A 143 -5.22 -2.49 -8.71
C LEU A 143 -6.46 -2.36 -7.81
N GLY A 144 -6.31 -1.80 -6.61
CA GLY A 144 -7.42 -1.59 -5.69
C GLY A 144 -8.51 -0.71 -6.30
N ILE A 145 -8.14 0.40 -6.91
CA ILE A 145 -9.08 1.29 -7.60
C ILE A 145 -9.77 0.58 -8.76
N ALA A 146 -9.04 -0.15 -9.60
CA ALA A 146 -9.60 -0.88 -10.73
C ALA A 146 -10.62 -1.94 -10.27
N ILE A 147 -10.31 -2.68 -9.21
CA ILE A 147 -11.24 -3.66 -8.62
C ILE A 147 -12.47 -2.97 -8.06
N ARG A 148 -12.29 -1.89 -7.27
CA ARG A 148 -13.40 -1.13 -6.67
C ARG A 148 -14.36 -0.60 -7.73
N LYS A 149 -13.81 0.03 -8.78
CA LYS A 149 -14.60 0.53 -9.93
C LYS A 149 -15.33 -0.63 -10.65
N SER A 150 -14.63 -1.74 -10.93
CA SER A 150 -15.21 -2.89 -11.62
C SER A 150 -16.30 -3.61 -10.82
N ALA A 151 -16.16 -3.67 -9.49
CA ALA A 151 -17.09 -4.35 -8.59
C ALA A 151 -18.19 -3.44 -8.03
N GLY A 152 -18.16 -2.14 -8.33
CA GLY A 152 -19.10 -1.16 -7.77
C GLY A 152 -18.95 -0.99 -6.25
N ILE A 153 -17.74 -1.17 -5.72
CA ILE A 153 -17.46 -1.03 -4.29
C ILE A 153 -17.24 0.44 -3.98
N ILE A 154 -18.14 1.00 -3.20
CA ILE A 154 -18.07 2.37 -2.67
C ILE A 154 -18.27 2.35 -1.16
N LEU A 155 -17.81 3.38 -0.46
CA LEU A 155 -18.23 3.66 0.92
C LEU A 155 -19.44 4.58 0.88
N THR A 156 -20.53 4.14 1.49
CA THR A 156 -21.69 4.99 1.74
C THR A 156 -21.43 5.93 2.91
N ASP A 157 -22.13 7.06 2.96
CA ASP A 157 -22.01 8.02 4.08
C ASP A 157 -22.37 7.38 5.43
N ASP A 158 -23.39 6.51 5.45
CA ASP A 158 -23.79 5.76 6.64
C ASP A 158 -22.67 4.80 7.14
N GLU A 159 -21.94 4.16 6.22
CA GLU A 159 -20.78 3.33 6.58
C GLU A 159 -19.64 4.18 7.12
N LYS A 160 -19.35 5.32 6.49
CA LYS A 160 -18.34 6.28 6.97
C LYS A 160 -18.66 6.70 8.40
N ASP A 161 -19.87 7.19 8.67
CA ASP A 161 -20.26 7.69 9.98
C ASP A 161 -20.21 6.61 11.06
N LYS A 162 -20.71 5.41 10.76
CA LYS A 162 -20.77 4.30 11.74
C LYS A 162 -19.41 3.71 12.06
N LEU A 163 -18.51 3.62 11.08
CA LEU A 163 -17.25 2.88 11.20
C LEU A 163 -16.04 3.77 11.40
N PHE A 164 -16.13 5.08 11.14
CA PHE A 164 -14.99 6.00 11.17
C PHE A 164 -14.18 5.90 12.46
N ASN A 165 -14.84 5.95 13.63
CA ASN A 165 -14.12 5.91 14.92
C ASN A 165 -13.31 4.62 15.10
N LYS A 166 -13.90 3.47 14.73
CA LYS A 166 -13.22 2.16 14.79
C LYS A 166 -11.99 2.15 13.88
N TYR A 167 -12.12 2.66 12.67
CA TYR A 167 -11.02 2.67 11.70
C TYR A 167 -9.96 3.72 12.03
N ALA A 168 -10.33 4.88 12.57
CA ALA A 168 -9.39 5.88 13.07
C ALA A 168 -8.58 5.35 14.26
N GLU A 169 -9.21 4.61 15.19
CA GLU A 169 -8.51 3.94 16.28
C GLU A 169 -7.55 2.87 15.78
N LYS A 170 -8.01 2.04 14.84
CA LYS A 170 -7.15 1.03 14.18
C LYS A 170 -5.95 1.69 13.49
N TYR A 171 -6.19 2.74 12.70
CA TYR A 171 -5.15 3.48 11.99
C TYR A 171 -4.16 4.09 12.99
N ALA A 172 -4.63 4.78 14.03
CA ALA A 172 -3.77 5.34 15.07
C ALA A 172 -2.89 4.28 15.73
N TYR A 173 -3.45 3.12 16.05
CA TYR A 173 -2.73 2.01 16.68
C TYR A 173 -1.69 1.39 15.75
N ASP A 174 -2.08 1.00 14.53
CA ASP A 174 -1.21 0.31 13.57
C ASP A 174 -0.02 1.17 13.15
N TRP A 175 -0.23 2.48 13.08
CA TRP A 175 0.75 3.44 12.57
C TRP A 175 1.44 4.28 13.65
N GLY A 176 1.06 4.10 14.92
CA GLY A 176 1.66 4.83 16.05
C GLY A 176 1.29 6.33 16.08
N TYR A 177 0.18 6.73 15.48
CA TYR A 177 -0.28 8.12 15.51
C TYR A 177 -1.09 8.47 16.74
N ASN A 178 -1.10 9.76 17.06
CA ASN A 178 -2.09 10.30 17.98
C ASN A 178 -3.50 10.22 17.37
N LEU A 179 -4.46 9.66 18.11
CA LEU A 179 -5.83 9.48 17.64
C LEU A 179 -6.53 10.79 17.26
N ALA A 180 -6.31 11.89 18.00
CA ALA A 180 -6.92 13.18 17.67
C ALA A 180 -6.40 13.70 16.32
N TYR A 181 -5.09 13.57 16.08
CA TYR A 181 -4.49 13.92 14.79
C TYR A 181 -5.08 13.10 13.63
N VAL A 182 -5.24 11.78 13.82
CA VAL A 182 -5.88 10.92 12.80
C VAL A 182 -7.30 11.41 12.50
N LYS A 183 -8.09 11.70 13.53
CA LYS A 183 -9.48 12.12 13.37
C LYS A 183 -9.64 13.49 12.69
N ASP A 184 -8.70 14.41 12.93
CA ASP A 184 -8.80 15.78 12.46
C ASP A 184 -8.13 16.01 11.10
N SER A 185 -7.05 15.28 10.82
CA SER A 185 -6.17 15.57 9.67
C SER A 185 -6.00 14.42 8.69
N LEU A 186 -6.34 13.18 9.06
CA LEU A 186 -6.11 11.98 8.22
C LEU A 186 -7.40 11.22 7.88
N LYS A 187 -8.49 11.96 7.61
CA LYS A 187 -9.81 11.34 7.37
C LYS A 187 -9.84 10.50 6.10
N GLU A 188 -9.20 10.97 5.03
CA GLU A 188 -9.20 10.27 3.74
C GLU A 188 -8.40 8.97 3.81
N GLU A 189 -7.31 8.94 4.57
CA GLU A 189 -6.50 7.75 4.83
C GLU A 189 -7.28 6.71 5.63
N VAL A 190 -8.11 7.16 6.57
CA VAL A 190 -9.04 6.28 7.31
C VAL A 190 -10.10 5.72 6.35
N PHE A 191 -10.64 6.52 5.43
CA PHE A 191 -11.58 6.04 4.42
C PHE A 191 -10.96 5.09 3.40
N GLU A 192 -9.71 5.32 2.98
CA GLU A 192 -8.98 4.38 2.12
C GLU A 192 -8.72 3.05 2.83
N LEU A 193 -8.39 3.06 4.13
CA LEU A 193 -8.28 1.84 4.93
C LEU A 193 -9.62 1.08 4.98
N MET A 194 -10.74 1.79 5.16
CA MET A 194 -12.07 1.20 5.12
C MET A 194 -12.39 0.60 3.74
N LEU A 195 -12.07 1.30 2.65
CA LEU A 195 -12.23 0.79 1.29
C LEU A 195 -11.35 -0.44 1.03
N TYR A 196 -10.12 -0.44 1.53
CA TYR A 196 -9.19 -1.56 1.41
C TYR A 196 -9.74 -2.81 2.08
N ASP A 197 -10.22 -2.70 3.32
CA ASP A 197 -10.83 -3.81 4.05
C ASP A 197 -12.08 -4.32 3.34
N LYS A 198 -12.98 -3.41 2.93
CA LYS A 198 -14.21 -3.76 2.20
C LYS A 198 -13.90 -4.46 0.88
N THR A 199 -12.86 -4.02 0.18
CA THR A 199 -12.39 -4.66 -1.06
C THR A 199 -11.80 -6.04 -0.77
N SER A 200 -10.97 -6.17 0.26
CA SER A 200 -10.37 -7.44 0.67
C SER A 200 -11.43 -8.46 1.07
N GLU A 201 -12.43 -8.06 1.85
CA GLU A 201 -13.57 -8.91 2.21
C GLU A 201 -14.35 -9.36 0.97
N TYR A 202 -14.59 -8.45 0.02
CA TYR A 202 -15.25 -8.80 -1.23
C TYR A 202 -14.45 -9.85 -2.00
N LEU A 203 -13.13 -9.66 -2.11
CA LEU A 203 -12.25 -10.60 -2.81
C LEU A 203 -12.23 -11.96 -2.12
N VAL A 204 -12.15 -12.01 -0.79
CA VAL A 204 -12.20 -13.27 -0.03
C VAL A 204 -13.54 -13.98 -0.25
N LYS A 205 -14.68 -13.29 -0.14
CA LYS A 205 -16.00 -13.88 -0.33
C LYS A 205 -16.25 -14.43 -1.74
N ASN A 206 -15.52 -13.95 -2.75
CA ASN A 206 -15.73 -14.30 -4.16
C ASN A 206 -14.65 -15.25 -4.72
N ASN A 207 -13.80 -15.82 -3.87
CA ASN A 207 -12.75 -16.77 -4.26
C ASN A 207 -12.71 -17.97 -3.30
N THR A 208 -12.04 -19.04 -3.69
CA THR A 208 -11.88 -20.28 -2.89
C THR A 208 -10.44 -20.41 -2.44
N PHE A 209 -10.21 -20.78 -1.18
CA PHE A 209 -8.87 -20.90 -0.60
C PHE A 209 -8.54 -22.33 -0.21
N VAL A 210 -7.30 -22.76 -0.48
CA VAL A 210 -6.83 -24.13 -0.24
C VAL A 210 -5.49 -24.10 0.48
N VAL A 211 -5.38 -24.84 1.58
CA VAL A 211 -4.10 -25.09 2.28
C VAL A 211 -3.43 -26.31 1.63
N PRO A 212 -2.18 -26.21 1.15
CA PRO A 212 -1.46 -27.36 0.61
C PRO A 212 -1.21 -28.40 1.72
N GLN A 213 -1.49 -29.67 1.40
CA GLN A 213 -1.22 -30.83 2.27
C GLN A 213 0.25 -31.25 2.23
#